data_AF-S9P504-F1
#
_entry.id   AF-S9P504-F1
#
_cell.length_a   1.000
_cell.length_b   1.000
_cell.length_c   1.000
_cell.angle_alpha   90.00
_cell.angle_beta   90.00
_cell.angle_gamma   90.00
#
_symmetry.space_group_name_H-M   'P 1'
#
loop_
_entity.id
_entity.type
_entity.pdbx_description
1 polymer ?
#
loop_
_entity_poly.entity_id
_entity_poly.type
_entity_poly.pdbx_seq_one_letter_code
_entity_poly.pdbx_strand_id
1 'polypeptide(L)'
;MPSASSLPLSFEPHPESLARIPLVRRMLSDALVRFVPRAIDQQWKYKHLIPVSLAGFNPFQRSLFLASNSALSRWLADPHGSARDYNEDDRLVREVLFAAHDYLHCWSAAVIAELAPWVRFDTGPIHRDNLEDFVFCHLLTEAAATVGLDYWYLSTIDLDERIPIGTTCTTLTVDYHEHYVCEYRRFCPGWDAQRPGFFGDIARFYCSGVFKGFDVRDARRSARLLKWLSHELRYGAQQREYAREWLGFLAATRLPDEPHRLAAPVSFEEPWKQRLIHELGLVLFAKVKEDSDSGLVLENRNTPPESPKACPPDFRFVNANVVPLTPEAAASPKSLKYYVIQRIAATVLDSVSEDNQRALQSALRREEYEAALRIIEPAERVPPVGTEPRDLFVLN
;
A
#
# COMPACT_ATOMS: atom_id res chain seq x y z
N MET A 1 31.82 -33.03 20.48
CA MET A 1 31.13 -32.65 21.74
C MET A 1 32.09 -31.84 22.58
N PRO A 2 31.65 -30.82 23.34
CA PRO A 2 30.28 -30.31 23.56
C PRO A 2 30.04 -28.99 22.77
N SER A 3 28.87 -28.75 22.18
CA SER A 3 27.57 -28.42 22.81
C SER A 3 27.64 -27.19 23.71
N ALA A 4 27.25 -26.05 23.13
CA ALA A 4 26.67 -24.88 23.77
C ALA A 4 26.02 -24.10 22.62
N SER A 5 24.78 -23.64 22.64
CA SER A 5 23.74 -23.66 23.63
C SER A 5 22.51 -23.21 22.86
N SER A 6 21.49 -24.05 22.80
CA SER A 6 20.13 -23.64 22.48
C SER A 6 19.74 -22.42 23.32
N LEU A 7 19.56 -21.28 22.67
CA LEU A 7 18.71 -20.22 23.20
C LEU A 7 17.44 -20.20 22.35
N PRO A 8 16.35 -20.86 22.76
CA PRO A 8 15.05 -20.45 22.31
C PRO A 8 14.71 -19.21 23.13
N LEU A 9 15.20 -18.04 22.71
CA LEU A 9 14.60 -16.81 23.17
C LEU A 9 13.46 -16.50 22.21
N SER A 10 12.36 -17.24 22.36
CA SER A 10 11.06 -16.67 22.01
C SER A 10 10.82 -15.53 22.99
N PHE A 11 11.43 -14.38 22.74
CA PHE A 11 10.99 -13.15 23.36
C PHE A 11 9.61 -12.89 22.79
N GLU A 12 8.57 -13.31 23.53
CA GLU A 12 7.24 -12.82 23.26
C GLU A 12 7.31 -11.29 23.25
N PRO A 13 6.86 -10.62 22.18
CA PRO A 13 6.87 -9.17 22.13
C PRO A 13 6.10 -8.59 23.31
N HIS A 14 6.52 -7.42 23.80
CA HIS A 14 5.82 -6.69 24.85
C HIS A 14 4.30 -6.64 24.56
N PRO A 15 3.40 -6.71 25.56
CA PRO A 15 1.95 -6.71 25.32
C PRO A 15 1.46 -5.55 24.44
N GLU A 16 2.11 -4.40 24.56
CA GLU A 16 1.85 -3.20 23.78
C GLU A 16 2.67 -3.12 22.47
N SER A 17 3.34 -4.19 22.04
CA SER A 17 4.08 -4.21 20.78
C SER A 17 3.15 -4.55 19.62
N LEU A 18 3.26 -3.79 18.52
CA LEU A 18 2.57 -4.11 17.27
C LEU A 18 3.13 -5.37 16.58
N ALA A 19 4.32 -5.86 16.97
CA ALA A 19 4.84 -7.15 16.52
C ALA A 19 4.03 -8.35 17.07
N ARG A 20 3.04 -8.13 17.94
CA ARG A 20 2.04 -9.15 18.31
C ARG A 20 1.01 -9.41 17.22
N ILE A 21 0.90 -8.54 16.22
CA ILE A 21 0.11 -8.80 15.02
C ILE A 21 0.88 -9.81 14.16
N PRO A 22 0.34 -11.01 13.86
CA PRO A 22 1.05 -12.02 13.09
C PRO A 22 1.57 -11.52 11.74
N LEU A 23 0.79 -10.71 11.03
CA LEU A 23 1.19 -10.10 9.75
C LEU A 23 2.34 -9.10 9.91
N VAL A 24 2.36 -8.29 10.98
CA VAL A 24 3.46 -7.37 11.27
C VAL A 24 4.72 -8.15 11.63
N ARG A 25 4.59 -9.18 12.47
CA ARG A 25 5.71 -10.06 12.83
C ARG A 25 6.33 -10.69 11.59
N ARG A 26 5.50 -11.22 10.68
CA ARG A 26 5.92 -11.78 9.39
C ARG A 26 6.64 -10.74 8.56
N MET A 27 6.05 -9.56 8.37
CA MET A 27 6.69 -8.44 7.66
C MET A 27 8.07 -8.10 8.21
N LEU A 28 8.25 -8.08 9.54
CA LEU A 28 9.54 -7.76 10.17
C LEU A 28 10.59 -8.86 9.98
N SER A 29 10.17 -10.12 9.93
CA SER A 29 11.08 -11.28 9.80
C SER A 29 11.31 -11.74 8.36
N ASP A 30 10.50 -11.28 7.41
CA ASP A 30 10.53 -11.76 6.03
C ASP A 30 11.69 -11.13 5.26
N ALA A 31 12.70 -11.95 4.96
CA ALA A 31 13.90 -11.54 4.24
C ALA A 31 13.63 -11.09 2.78
N LEU A 32 12.43 -11.35 2.26
CA LEU A 32 12.04 -10.94 0.91
C LEU A 32 11.81 -9.44 0.80
N VAL A 33 11.37 -8.79 1.89
CA VAL A 33 11.05 -7.36 1.88
C VAL A 33 12.12 -6.54 2.58
N ARG A 34 12.29 -5.30 2.12
CA ARG A 34 13.24 -4.35 2.70
C ARG A 34 12.54 -3.07 3.08
N PHE A 35 12.80 -2.60 4.29
CA PHE A 35 12.45 -1.25 4.69
C PHE A 35 13.46 -0.28 4.11
N VAL A 36 12.99 0.65 3.27
CA VAL A 36 13.82 1.62 2.57
C VAL A 36 13.44 3.02 3.06
N PRO A 37 14.25 3.64 3.93
CA PRO A 37 14.03 5.01 4.35
C PRO A 37 14.20 5.99 3.20
N ARG A 38 13.34 6.99 3.15
CA ARG A 38 13.39 8.11 2.20
C ARG A 38 13.57 9.43 2.96
N ALA A 39 14.24 10.41 2.36
CA ALA A 39 14.37 11.75 2.93
C ALA A 39 13.03 12.48 2.92
N ILE A 40 12.18 12.10 3.87
CA ILE A 40 10.83 12.59 4.10
C ILE A 40 10.71 12.84 5.59
N ASP A 41 10.20 14.02 5.91
CA ASP A 41 9.73 14.41 7.22
C ASP A 41 8.20 14.24 7.28
N GLN A 42 7.76 13.19 7.99
CA GLN A 42 6.34 12.86 8.08
C GLN A 42 5.56 13.87 8.94
N GLN A 43 6.24 14.74 9.68
CA GLN A 43 5.58 15.80 10.47
C GLN A 43 4.74 16.74 9.61
N TRP A 44 5.13 16.97 8.34
CA TRP A 44 4.30 17.72 7.39
C TRP A 44 2.91 17.10 7.21
N LYS A 45 2.82 15.77 7.18
CA LYS A 45 1.56 15.04 7.06
C LYS A 45 0.83 14.99 8.40
N TYR A 46 1.52 14.74 9.51
CA TYR A 46 0.91 14.69 10.85
C TYR A 46 0.24 16.01 11.24
N LYS A 47 0.86 17.15 10.92
CA LYS A 47 0.28 18.48 11.16
C LYS A 47 -0.71 18.93 10.06
N HIS A 48 -1.09 18.03 9.14
CA HIS A 48 -2.01 18.29 8.03
C HIS A 48 -1.59 19.47 7.12
N LEU A 49 -0.28 19.72 7.00
CA LEU A 49 0.26 20.78 6.14
C LEU A 49 0.36 20.32 4.67
N ILE A 50 0.53 19.01 4.45
CA ILE A 50 0.42 18.36 3.14
C ILE A 50 -0.69 17.30 3.13
N PRO A 51 -1.39 17.08 2.00
CA PRO A 51 -2.58 16.26 1.97
C PRO A 51 -2.31 14.76 1.93
N VAL A 52 -1.12 14.34 1.51
CA VAL A 52 -0.82 12.93 1.20
C VAL A 52 0.36 12.41 2.01
N SER A 53 0.35 11.11 2.31
CA SER A 53 1.55 10.41 2.78
C SER A 53 2.43 10.10 1.58
N LEU A 54 3.75 10.17 1.76
CA LEU A 54 4.72 9.80 0.72
C LEU A 54 5.50 8.52 1.08
N ALA A 55 5.15 7.90 2.21
CA ALA A 55 5.41 6.49 2.44
C ALA A 55 4.62 5.67 1.41
N GLY A 56 5.13 4.50 1.03
CA GLY A 56 4.55 3.67 -0.02
C GLY A 56 5.40 2.43 -0.22
N PHE A 57 5.42 1.87 -1.42
CA PHE A 57 6.20 0.66 -1.69
C PHE A 57 6.57 0.52 -3.16
N ASN A 58 7.30 -0.55 -3.48
CA ASN A 58 7.43 -1.04 -4.84
C ASN A 58 7.39 -2.58 -4.80
N PRO A 59 6.31 -3.22 -5.30
CA PRO A 59 6.12 -4.66 -5.19
C PRO A 59 7.11 -5.46 -6.05
N PHE A 60 7.66 -4.86 -7.11
CA PHE A 60 8.65 -5.50 -7.96
C PHE A 60 10.05 -5.46 -7.35
N GLN A 61 10.37 -4.41 -6.61
CA GLN A 61 11.61 -4.30 -5.83
C GLN A 61 11.50 -4.93 -4.43
N ARG A 62 10.29 -5.32 -4.00
CA ARG A 62 9.98 -5.80 -2.64
C ARG A 62 10.44 -4.81 -1.56
N SER A 63 10.23 -3.52 -1.83
CA SER A 63 10.68 -2.44 -0.96
C SER A 63 9.49 -1.73 -0.33
N LEU A 64 9.51 -1.58 0.99
CA LEU A 64 8.57 -0.79 1.77
C LEU A 64 9.22 0.56 2.06
N PHE A 65 8.65 1.64 1.55
CA PHE A 65 9.17 2.99 1.69
C PHE A 65 8.62 3.64 2.95
N LEU A 66 9.50 4.07 3.84
CA LEU A 66 9.15 4.82 5.05
C LEU A 66 9.80 6.20 5.04
N ALA A 67 9.16 7.14 5.71
CA ALA A 67 9.75 8.44 5.96
C ALA A 67 10.85 8.33 7.02
N SER A 68 12.01 8.94 6.78
CA SER A 68 13.15 8.87 7.72
C SER A 68 12.80 9.46 9.09
N ASN A 69 11.98 10.52 9.12
CA ASN A 69 11.39 11.05 10.34
C ASN A 69 9.91 10.69 10.41
N SER A 70 9.58 9.54 11.01
CA SER A 70 8.20 9.06 11.22
C SER A 70 8.06 8.29 12.54
N ALA A 71 6.83 7.97 12.92
CA ALA A 71 6.55 7.08 14.05
C ALA A 71 7.08 5.66 13.76
N LEU A 72 6.78 5.10 12.59
CA LEU A 72 7.29 3.79 12.15
C LEU A 72 8.82 3.73 12.15
N SER A 73 9.50 4.73 11.56
CA SER A 73 10.97 4.79 11.52
C SER A 73 11.60 4.69 12.90
N ARG A 74 11.04 5.43 13.88
CA ARG A 74 11.53 5.44 15.27
C ARG A 74 11.25 4.13 15.99
N TRP A 75 10.07 3.54 15.78
CA TRP A 75 9.67 2.28 16.40
C TRP A 75 10.47 1.08 15.88
N LEU A 76 10.89 1.09 14.61
CA LEU A 76 11.70 0.01 14.01
C LEU A 76 13.08 -0.18 14.70
N ALA A 77 13.53 0.75 15.54
CA ALA A 77 14.73 0.57 16.35
C ALA A 77 14.55 -0.50 17.45
N ASP A 78 13.34 -0.66 17.98
CA ASP A 78 12.97 -1.71 18.94
C ASP A 78 11.51 -2.16 18.71
N PRO A 79 11.23 -2.95 17.67
CA PRO A 79 9.87 -3.32 17.31
C PRO A 79 9.23 -4.28 18.32
N HIS A 80 10.02 -4.93 19.19
CA HIS A 80 9.54 -5.87 20.20
C HIS A 80 9.22 -5.20 21.55
N GLY A 81 9.68 -3.96 21.77
CA GLY A 81 9.36 -3.13 22.93
C GLY A 81 7.92 -2.57 22.91
N SER A 82 7.58 -1.76 23.93
CA SER A 82 6.29 -1.07 23.96
C SER A 82 6.19 -0.07 22.81
N ALA A 83 5.06 -0.09 22.11
CA ALA A 83 4.79 0.83 21.01
C ALA A 83 4.10 2.14 21.48
N ARG A 84 3.71 2.24 22.76
CA ARG A 84 2.86 3.31 23.30
C ARG A 84 3.45 4.70 23.07
N ASP A 85 4.73 4.88 23.39
CA ASP A 85 5.40 6.19 23.31
C ASP A 85 5.54 6.70 21.87
N TYR A 86 5.39 5.83 20.88
CA TYR A 86 5.45 6.16 19.46
C TYR A 86 4.05 6.40 18.85
N ASN A 87 2.96 6.01 19.54
CA ASN A 87 1.59 5.99 19.00
C ASN A 87 0.78 7.27 19.30
N GLU A 88 1.42 8.44 19.25
CA GLU A 88 0.70 9.72 19.32
C GLU A 88 -0.35 9.80 18.19
N ASP A 89 -1.61 10.12 18.53
CA ASP A 89 -2.75 10.22 17.59
C ASP A 89 -2.92 9.03 16.63
N ASP A 90 -2.62 7.80 17.08
CA ASP A 90 -2.62 6.58 16.24
C ASP A 90 -1.67 6.61 15.03
N ARG A 91 -0.69 7.52 15.02
CA ARG A 91 0.24 7.65 13.89
C ARG A 91 1.00 6.36 13.64
N LEU A 92 1.55 5.74 14.69
CA LEU A 92 2.30 4.50 14.56
C LEU A 92 1.42 3.35 14.07
N VAL A 93 0.27 3.13 14.70
CA VAL A 93 -0.64 2.05 14.33
C VAL A 93 -0.99 2.12 12.86
N ARG A 94 -1.37 3.31 12.37
CA ARG A 94 -1.71 3.51 10.97
C ARG A 94 -0.53 3.22 10.05
N GLU A 95 0.67 3.73 10.37
CA GLU A 95 1.85 3.48 9.55
C GLU A 95 2.25 2.00 9.51
N VAL A 96 2.19 1.31 10.65
CA VAL A 96 2.52 -0.12 10.73
C VAL A 96 1.49 -0.96 9.97
N LEU A 97 0.20 -0.65 10.08
CA LEU A 97 -0.86 -1.36 9.36
C LEU A 97 -0.77 -1.12 7.85
N PHE A 98 -0.49 0.11 7.39
CA PHE A 98 -0.20 0.37 5.97
C PHE A 98 1.07 -0.34 5.50
N ALA A 99 2.14 -0.36 6.29
CA ALA A 99 3.34 -1.13 5.94
C ALA A 99 3.03 -2.63 5.83
N ALA A 100 2.18 -3.18 6.70
CA ALA A 100 1.74 -4.58 6.62
C ALA A 100 0.84 -4.85 5.41
N HIS A 101 0.02 -3.88 5.00
CA HIS A 101 -0.74 -3.92 3.76
C HIS A 101 0.20 -3.96 2.54
N ASP A 102 1.16 -3.05 2.48
CA ASP A 102 2.16 -2.95 1.42
C ASP A 102 3.08 -4.19 1.36
N TYR A 103 3.37 -4.79 2.52
CA TYR A 103 4.04 -6.09 2.63
C TYR A 103 3.25 -7.19 1.90
N LEU A 104 1.92 -7.24 2.08
CA LEU A 104 1.09 -8.22 1.39
C LEU A 104 1.08 -8.01 -0.13
N HIS A 105 1.21 -6.77 -0.62
CA HIS A 105 1.43 -6.54 -2.06
C HIS A 105 2.76 -7.13 -2.54
N CYS A 106 3.86 -6.85 -1.82
CA CYS A 106 5.19 -7.37 -2.17
C CYS A 106 5.22 -8.90 -2.15
N TRP A 107 4.64 -9.50 -1.11
CA TRP A 107 4.55 -10.94 -0.94
C TRP A 107 3.68 -11.57 -2.04
N SER A 108 2.48 -11.03 -2.31
CA SER A 108 1.58 -11.58 -3.33
C SER A 108 2.14 -11.42 -4.74
N ALA A 109 2.86 -10.33 -5.04
CA ALA A 109 3.57 -10.19 -6.31
C ALA A 109 4.64 -11.30 -6.50
N ALA A 110 5.32 -11.71 -5.42
CA ALA A 110 6.25 -12.84 -5.47
C ALA A 110 5.52 -14.19 -5.68
N VAL A 111 4.42 -14.41 -4.97
CA VAL A 111 3.61 -15.64 -5.14
C VAL A 111 3.01 -15.73 -6.54
N ILE A 112 2.52 -14.62 -7.10
CA ILE A 112 1.99 -14.59 -8.48
C ILE A 112 3.08 -14.97 -9.49
N ALA A 113 4.32 -14.52 -9.29
CA ALA A 113 5.42 -14.87 -10.16
C ALA A 113 5.72 -16.38 -10.16
N GLU A 114 5.56 -17.05 -9.00
CA GLU A 114 5.71 -18.51 -8.90
C GLU A 114 4.51 -19.28 -9.46
N LEU A 115 3.29 -18.79 -9.23
CA LEU A 115 2.06 -19.47 -9.66
C LEU A 115 1.76 -19.27 -11.16
N ALA A 116 2.21 -18.16 -11.73
CA ALA A 116 2.01 -17.81 -13.13
C ALA A 116 3.30 -17.28 -13.81
N PRO A 117 4.38 -18.09 -13.83
CA PRO A 117 5.70 -17.65 -14.29
C PRO A 117 5.72 -17.21 -15.76
N TRP A 118 4.80 -17.72 -16.59
CA TRP A 118 4.66 -17.33 -17.99
C TRP A 118 4.21 -15.87 -18.19
N VAL A 119 3.56 -15.25 -17.19
CA VAL A 119 3.14 -13.84 -17.23
C VAL A 119 4.35 -12.91 -17.03
N ARG A 120 5.36 -13.37 -16.28
CA ARG A 120 6.54 -12.59 -15.90
C ARG A 120 6.17 -11.27 -15.19
N PHE A 121 5.13 -11.30 -14.34
CA PHE A 121 4.54 -10.11 -13.72
C PHE A 121 5.55 -9.21 -12.96
N ASP A 122 6.62 -9.78 -12.41
CA ASP A 122 7.59 -9.08 -11.57
C ASP A 122 8.96 -8.83 -12.23
N THR A 123 9.15 -9.32 -13.46
CA THR A 123 10.46 -9.38 -14.15
C THR A 123 10.37 -9.17 -15.67
N GLY A 124 9.18 -9.20 -16.25
CA GLY A 124 8.92 -9.04 -17.67
C GLY A 124 8.75 -7.57 -18.06
N PRO A 125 9.19 -7.18 -19.26
CA PRO A 125 8.89 -5.84 -19.76
C PRO A 125 7.38 -5.67 -19.95
N ILE A 126 6.88 -4.50 -19.56
CA ILE A 126 5.48 -4.12 -19.75
C ILE A 126 5.33 -3.48 -21.13
N HIS A 127 4.38 -3.99 -21.89
CA HIS A 127 4.04 -3.62 -23.26
C HIS A 127 2.54 -3.44 -23.38
N ARG A 128 2.07 -2.89 -24.51
CA ARG A 128 0.64 -2.64 -24.72
C ARG A 128 -0.19 -3.92 -24.73
N ASP A 129 0.35 -5.00 -25.26
CA ASP A 129 -0.30 -6.30 -25.44
C ASP A 129 -0.42 -7.10 -24.14
N ASN A 130 0.48 -6.90 -23.18
CA ASN A 130 0.45 -7.58 -21.88
C ASN A 130 0.03 -6.68 -20.70
N LEU A 131 -0.21 -5.38 -20.91
CA LEU A 131 -0.58 -4.43 -19.86
C LEU A 131 -1.75 -4.91 -19.01
N GLU A 132 -2.84 -5.37 -19.65
CA GLU A 132 -4.05 -5.78 -18.93
C GLU A 132 -3.84 -7.04 -18.07
N ASP A 133 -2.89 -7.92 -18.45
CA ASP A 133 -2.52 -9.07 -17.63
C ASP A 133 -1.69 -8.65 -16.41
N PHE A 134 -0.83 -7.65 -16.56
CA PHE A 134 -0.13 -7.04 -15.43
C PHE A 134 -1.10 -6.28 -14.51
N VAL A 135 -2.06 -5.55 -15.08
CA VAL A 135 -3.12 -4.85 -14.30
C VAL A 135 -3.94 -5.87 -13.53
N PHE A 136 -4.36 -6.97 -14.16
CA PHE A 136 -5.04 -8.07 -13.49
C PHE A 136 -4.23 -8.60 -12.30
N CYS A 137 -2.95 -8.94 -12.51
CA CYS A 137 -2.08 -9.43 -11.44
C CYS A 137 -1.91 -8.41 -10.32
N HIS A 138 -1.77 -7.12 -10.64
CA HIS A 138 -1.66 -6.06 -9.64
C HIS A 138 -2.95 -5.91 -8.83
N LEU A 139 -4.13 -6.01 -9.44
CA LEU A 139 -5.41 -6.02 -8.71
C LEU A 139 -5.54 -7.23 -7.77
N LEU A 140 -4.94 -8.38 -8.12
CA LEU A 140 -4.87 -9.50 -7.18
C LEU A 140 -3.99 -9.19 -5.97
N THR A 141 -2.93 -8.40 -6.13
CA THR A 141 -2.10 -7.98 -4.99
C THR A 141 -2.86 -7.06 -4.04
N GLU A 142 -3.68 -6.15 -4.57
CA GLU A 142 -4.59 -5.32 -3.76
C GLU A 142 -5.64 -6.19 -3.06
N ALA A 143 -6.32 -7.07 -3.79
CA ALA A 143 -7.26 -8.00 -3.20
C ALA A 143 -6.62 -8.85 -2.08
N ALA A 144 -5.35 -9.22 -2.21
CA ALA A 144 -4.63 -9.98 -1.20
C ALA A 144 -4.34 -9.14 0.05
N ALA A 145 -3.92 -7.89 -0.13
CA ALA A 145 -3.66 -6.96 0.96
C ALA A 145 -4.95 -6.62 1.72
N THR A 146 -6.02 -6.23 1.01
CA THR A 146 -7.32 -5.92 1.58
C THR A 146 -7.96 -7.14 2.25
N VAL A 147 -8.03 -8.29 1.58
CA VAL A 147 -8.68 -9.48 2.16
C VAL A 147 -7.87 -10.02 3.32
N GLY A 148 -6.54 -10.11 3.18
CA GLY A 148 -5.68 -10.66 4.21
C GLY A 148 -5.66 -9.83 5.48
N LEU A 149 -5.42 -8.52 5.36
CA LEU A 149 -5.31 -7.64 6.52
C LEU A 149 -6.68 -7.17 7.03
N ASP A 150 -7.51 -6.57 6.18
CA ASP A 150 -8.75 -5.95 6.63
C ASP A 150 -9.82 -7.00 6.92
N TYR A 151 -10.17 -7.84 5.95
CA TYR A 151 -11.28 -8.80 6.12
C TYR A 151 -10.91 -9.97 7.03
N TRP A 152 -9.79 -10.64 6.80
CA TRP A 152 -9.46 -11.87 7.52
C TRP A 152 -8.77 -11.64 8.87
N TYR A 153 -8.19 -10.48 9.12
CA TYR A 153 -7.53 -10.20 10.39
C TYR A 153 -8.25 -9.09 11.18
N LEU A 154 -8.15 -7.83 10.75
CA LEU A 154 -8.62 -6.66 11.51
C LEU A 154 -10.12 -6.70 11.79
N SER A 155 -10.95 -7.14 10.82
CA SER A 155 -12.41 -7.18 11.00
C SER A 155 -12.90 -8.17 12.06
N THR A 156 -12.01 -9.03 12.57
CA THR A 156 -12.33 -10.14 13.48
C THR A 156 -11.91 -9.88 14.93
N ILE A 157 -11.15 -8.81 15.17
CA ILE A 157 -10.56 -8.51 16.49
C ILE A 157 -10.88 -7.08 16.91
N ASP A 158 -10.94 -6.84 18.22
CA ASP A 158 -10.73 -5.50 18.75
C ASP A 158 -9.22 -5.29 18.92
N LEU A 159 -8.67 -4.32 18.17
CA LEU A 159 -7.23 -4.10 18.12
C LEU A 159 -6.69 -3.60 19.47
N ASP A 160 -7.44 -2.78 20.20
CA ASP A 160 -7.01 -2.24 21.49
C ASP A 160 -7.05 -3.34 22.57
N GLU A 161 -8.05 -4.23 22.53
CA GLU A 161 -8.05 -5.40 23.42
C GLU A 161 -6.87 -6.35 23.14
N ARG A 162 -6.52 -6.52 21.85
CA ARG A 162 -5.43 -7.42 21.44
C ARG A 162 -4.05 -6.84 21.74
N ILE A 163 -3.91 -5.52 21.59
CA ILE A 163 -2.68 -4.77 21.75
C ILE A 163 -3.05 -3.50 22.51
N PRO A 164 -2.95 -3.50 23.85
CA PRO A 164 -3.47 -2.43 24.70
C PRO A 164 -2.58 -1.19 24.67
N ILE A 165 -2.35 -0.62 23.49
CA ILE A 165 -1.58 0.60 23.26
C ILE A 165 -2.42 1.87 23.34
N GLY A 166 -3.75 1.75 23.52
CA GLY A 166 -4.68 2.86 23.53
C GLY A 166 -5.06 3.33 22.13
N THR A 167 -5.23 2.40 21.18
CA THR A 167 -5.53 2.73 19.78
C THR A 167 -7.03 2.95 19.57
N THR A 168 -7.39 3.92 18.75
CA THR A 168 -8.77 4.11 18.25
C THR A 168 -8.99 3.52 16.87
N CYS A 169 -7.93 3.02 16.22
CA CYS A 169 -8.00 2.38 14.92
C CYS A 169 -8.65 1.00 15.02
N THR A 170 -9.81 0.84 14.38
CA THR A 170 -10.56 -0.43 14.30
C THR A 170 -10.46 -1.11 12.93
N THR A 171 -10.30 -0.34 11.87
CA THR A 171 -10.11 -0.82 10.50
C THR A 171 -9.07 0.03 9.76
N LEU A 172 -8.50 -0.48 8.66
CA LEU A 172 -7.51 0.25 7.86
C LEU A 172 -8.11 0.78 6.56
N THR A 173 -8.45 -0.12 5.62
CA THR A 173 -8.92 0.23 4.28
C THR A 173 -10.41 -0.04 4.09
N VAL A 174 -11.02 -0.91 4.90
CA VAL A 174 -12.43 -1.32 4.71
C VAL A 174 -13.30 -0.98 5.92
N ASP A 175 -14.57 -0.61 5.68
CA ASP A 175 -15.58 -0.35 6.72
C ASP A 175 -16.32 -1.62 7.23
N TYR A 176 -15.90 -2.81 6.79
CA TYR A 176 -16.48 -4.10 7.15
C TYR A 176 -15.99 -4.57 8.52
N HIS A 177 -16.89 -5.15 9.33
CA HIS A 177 -16.51 -5.76 10.61
C HIS A 177 -17.39 -6.97 10.93
N GLU A 178 -16.78 -8.10 11.34
CA GLU A 178 -17.48 -9.36 11.63
C GLU A 178 -18.50 -9.24 12.77
N HIS A 179 -18.27 -8.33 13.71
CA HIS A 179 -19.24 -7.99 14.76
C HIS A 179 -20.65 -7.67 14.18
N TYR A 180 -20.73 -7.15 12.94
CA TYR A 180 -21.99 -6.83 12.28
C TYR A 180 -22.48 -7.87 11.27
N VAL A 181 -21.91 -9.09 11.26
CA VAL A 181 -22.24 -10.15 10.29
C VAL A 181 -23.73 -10.47 10.21
N CYS A 182 -24.45 -10.40 11.33
CA CYS A 182 -25.89 -10.60 11.38
C CYS A 182 -26.67 -9.60 10.51
N GLU A 183 -26.19 -8.35 10.42
CA GLU A 183 -26.82 -7.33 9.58
C GLU A 183 -26.60 -7.64 8.09
N TYR A 184 -25.39 -8.03 7.70
CA TYR A 184 -25.10 -8.42 6.30
C TYR A 184 -25.91 -9.65 5.88
N ARG A 185 -26.03 -10.64 6.77
CA ARG A 185 -26.80 -11.88 6.53
C ARG A 185 -28.31 -11.68 6.36
N ARG A 186 -28.87 -10.55 6.79
CA ARG A 186 -30.28 -10.21 6.50
C ARG A 186 -30.54 -10.03 5.01
N PHE A 187 -29.54 -9.59 4.26
CA PHE A 187 -29.63 -9.31 2.83
C PHE A 187 -28.98 -10.40 1.99
N CYS A 188 -27.89 -11.00 2.48
CA CYS A 188 -27.22 -12.12 1.85
C CYS A 188 -27.07 -13.28 2.87
N PRO A 189 -28.06 -14.21 2.98
CA PRO A 189 -28.06 -15.23 4.03
C PRO A 189 -26.82 -16.12 4.09
N GLY A 190 -26.19 -16.37 2.94
CA GLY A 190 -24.94 -17.12 2.83
C GLY A 190 -23.67 -16.29 3.03
N TRP A 191 -23.78 -15.05 3.51
CA TRP A 191 -22.64 -14.16 3.68
C TRP A 191 -21.63 -14.73 4.68
N ASP A 192 -20.40 -14.87 4.21
CA ASP A 192 -19.25 -15.31 4.99
C ASP A 192 -17.99 -14.72 4.35
N ALA A 193 -17.43 -13.69 4.96
CA ALA A 193 -16.17 -13.09 4.52
C ALA A 193 -14.95 -13.88 5.02
N GLN A 194 -15.13 -14.80 5.97
CA GLN A 194 -14.05 -15.56 6.60
C GLN A 194 -13.76 -16.90 5.93
N ARG A 195 -14.50 -17.27 4.88
CA ARG A 195 -14.20 -18.47 4.07
C ARG A 195 -13.04 -18.25 3.10
N PRO A 196 -12.28 -19.30 2.74
CA PRO A 196 -11.19 -19.21 1.78
C PRO A 196 -11.60 -18.62 0.42
N GLY A 197 -12.78 -18.98 -0.07
CA GLY A 197 -13.28 -18.50 -1.36
C GLY A 197 -13.60 -17.00 -1.42
N PHE A 198 -13.63 -16.30 -0.28
CA PHE A 198 -13.96 -14.87 -0.24
C PHE A 198 -12.93 -14.01 -0.97
N PHE A 199 -11.64 -14.39 -0.96
CA PHE A 199 -10.60 -13.75 -1.76
C PHE A 199 -11.01 -13.65 -3.24
N GLY A 200 -11.54 -14.76 -3.79
CA GLY A 200 -11.95 -14.80 -5.18
C GLY A 200 -13.16 -13.92 -5.49
N ASP A 201 -14.00 -13.61 -4.50
CA ASP A 201 -15.12 -12.68 -4.68
C ASP A 201 -14.63 -11.24 -4.76
N ILE A 202 -13.72 -10.83 -3.87
CA ILE A 202 -13.10 -9.50 -3.90
C ILE A 202 -12.22 -9.32 -5.13
N ALA A 203 -11.41 -10.32 -5.50
CA ALA A 203 -10.58 -10.24 -6.71
C ALA A 203 -11.42 -10.00 -7.98
N ARG A 204 -12.52 -10.76 -8.15
CA ARG A 204 -13.44 -10.57 -9.28
C ARG A 204 -14.18 -9.24 -9.19
N PHE A 205 -14.50 -8.78 -7.98
CA PHE A 205 -15.08 -7.47 -7.76
C PHE A 205 -14.13 -6.34 -8.17
N TYR A 206 -12.86 -6.37 -7.77
CA TYR A 206 -11.88 -5.36 -8.19
C TYR A 206 -11.63 -5.36 -9.69
N CYS A 207 -11.73 -6.52 -10.36
CA CYS A 207 -11.65 -6.57 -11.81
C CYS A 207 -12.92 -6.06 -12.51
N SER A 208 -14.12 -6.39 -12.02
CA SER A 208 -15.40 -6.09 -12.72
C SER A 208 -16.11 -4.81 -12.29
N GLY A 209 -15.92 -4.38 -11.04
CA GLY A 209 -16.77 -3.40 -10.36
C GLY A 209 -18.14 -3.95 -9.91
N VAL A 210 -18.37 -5.26 -9.97
CA VAL A 210 -19.67 -5.87 -9.65
C VAL A 210 -19.57 -6.71 -8.37
N PHE A 211 -20.18 -6.22 -7.29
CA PHE A 211 -20.24 -6.93 -6.01
C PHE A 211 -21.47 -7.83 -5.98
N LYS A 212 -21.28 -9.16 -5.96
CA LYS A 212 -22.39 -10.12 -5.98
C LYS A 212 -22.97 -10.33 -4.58
N GLY A 213 -24.28 -10.55 -4.51
CA GLY A 213 -24.98 -10.94 -3.28
C GLY A 213 -25.77 -9.83 -2.58
N PHE A 214 -25.61 -8.58 -2.98
CA PHE A 214 -26.38 -7.44 -2.46
C PHE A 214 -26.97 -6.61 -3.61
N ASP A 215 -28.21 -6.16 -3.46
CA ASP A 215 -28.84 -5.22 -4.39
C ASP A 215 -28.76 -3.77 -3.86
N VAL A 216 -28.92 -2.79 -4.75
CA VAL A 216 -29.00 -1.36 -4.40
C VAL A 216 -30.10 -1.10 -3.37
N ARG A 217 -31.19 -1.87 -3.43
CA ARG A 217 -32.28 -1.81 -2.46
C ARG A 217 -31.84 -2.22 -1.05
N ASP A 218 -30.95 -3.20 -0.94
CA ASP A 218 -30.41 -3.65 0.35
C ASP A 218 -29.54 -2.57 0.96
N ALA A 219 -28.65 -1.97 0.15
CA ALA A 219 -27.81 -0.86 0.59
C ALA A 219 -28.66 0.31 1.12
N ARG A 220 -29.77 0.66 0.46
CA ARG A 220 -30.68 1.72 0.94
C ARG A 220 -31.36 1.39 2.27
N ARG A 221 -31.51 0.11 2.61
CA ARG A 221 -32.18 -0.35 3.84
C ARG A 221 -31.22 -0.50 5.01
N SER A 222 -29.91 -0.46 4.78
CA SER A 222 -28.89 -0.55 5.83
C SER A 222 -27.79 0.48 5.59
N ALA A 223 -27.75 1.53 6.43
CA ALA A 223 -26.72 2.57 6.34
C ALA A 223 -25.29 2.01 6.44
N ARG A 224 -25.12 0.90 7.19
CA ARG A 224 -23.85 0.18 7.32
C ARG A 224 -23.45 -0.48 6.01
N LEU A 225 -24.37 -1.22 5.38
CA LEU A 225 -24.14 -1.83 4.07
C LEU A 225 -23.86 -0.77 3.01
N LEU A 226 -24.60 0.35 3.03
CA LEU A 226 -24.36 1.47 2.14
C LEU A 226 -22.97 2.06 2.31
N LYS A 227 -22.54 2.35 3.54
CA LYS A 227 -21.21 2.92 3.82
C LYS A 227 -20.11 2.02 3.26
N TRP A 228 -20.17 0.73 3.60
CA TRP A 228 -19.17 -0.25 3.19
C TRP A 228 -19.17 -0.49 1.68
N LEU A 229 -20.30 -0.82 1.05
CA LEU A 229 -20.32 -1.08 -0.40
C LEU A 229 -20.02 0.16 -1.25
N SER A 230 -20.43 1.36 -0.80
CA SER A 230 -20.10 2.59 -1.53
C SER A 230 -18.60 2.88 -1.48
N HIS A 231 -17.95 2.58 -0.35
CA HIS A 231 -16.49 2.66 -0.24
C HIS A 231 -15.85 1.69 -1.25
N GLU A 232 -16.20 0.41 -1.18
CA GLU A 232 -15.64 -0.65 -2.04
C GLU A 232 -15.82 -0.36 -3.53
N LEU A 233 -17.00 0.12 -3.96
CA LEU A 233 -17.28 0.44 -5.36
C LEU A 233 -16.37 1.55 -5.90
N ARG A 234 -16.20 2.61 -5.12
CA ARG A 234 -15.32 3.72 -5.48
C ARG A 234 -13.86 3.27 -5.48
N TYR A 235 -13.46 2.51 -4.46
CA TYR A 235 -12.10 2.03 -4.28
C TYR A 235 -11.69 1.08 -5.42
N GLY A 236 -12.53 0.11 -5.79
CA GLY A 236 -12.24 -0.79 -6.91
C GLY A 236 -12.06 -0.07 -8.25
N ALA A 237 -12.81 1.00 -8.51
CA ALA A 237 -12.61 1.82 -9.71
C ALA A 237 -11.27 2.59 -9.67
N GLN A 238 -10.93 3.16 -8.51
CA GLN A 238 -9.68 3.87 -8.27
C GLN A 238 -8.47 2.94 -8.41
N GLN A 239 -8.57 1.71 -7.93
CA GLN A 239 -7.50 0.70 -8.04
C GLN A 239 -7.22 0.28 -9.49
N ARG A 240 -8.26 0.14 -10.32
CA ARG A 240 -8.06 -0.10 -11.76
C ARG A 240 -7.38 1.08 -12.46
N GLU A 241 -7.75 2.30 -12.09
CA GLU A 241 -7.12 3.51 -12.62
C GLU A 241 -5.64 3.57 -12.22
N TYR A 242 -5.33 3.45 -10.93
CA TYR A 242 -3.95 3.50 -10.46
C TYR A 242 -3.07 2.38 -11.00
N ALA A 243 -3.59 1.15 -11.08
CA ALA A 243 -2.86 0.03 -11.67
C ALA A 243 -2.44 0.35 -13.12
N ARG A 244 -3.36 0.86 -13.94
CA ARG A 244 -3.06 1.24 -15.33
C ARG A 244 -2.12 2.43 -15.44
N GLU A 245 -2.31 3.46 -14.62
CA GLU A 245 -1.42 4.63 -14.62
C GLU A 245 0.01 4.25 -14.24
N TRP A 246 0.19 3.46 -13.18
CA TRP A 246 1.51 3.06 -12.69
C TRP A 246 2.21 2.05 -13.61
N LEU A 247 1.50 0.99 -14.03
CA LEU A 247 2.09 0.00 -14.95
C LEU A 247 2.34 0.60 -16.34
N GLY A 248 1.49 1.51 -16.79
CA GLY A 248 1.71 2.29 -18.01
C GLY A 248 2.93 3.20 -17.91
N PHE A 249 3.21 3.75 -16.71
CA PHE A 249 4.44 4.50 -16.45
C PHE A 249 5.70 3.62 -16.45
N LEU A 250 5.60 2.37 -15.97
CA LEU A 250 6.67 1.37 -16.03
C LEU A 250 6.83 0.70 -17.41
N ALA A 251 5.93 0.98 -18.36
CA ALA A 251 5.96 0.38 -19.68
C ALA A 251 7.27 0.68 -20.43
N ALA A 252 7.82 -0.32 -21.11
CA ALA A 252 9.07 -0.20 -21.85
C ALA A 252 9.01 0.84 -22.98
N THR A 253 7.80 1.13 -23.46
CA THR A 253 7.51 2.17 -24.44
C THR A 253 6.33 3.01 -23.98
N ARG A 254 6.30 4.28 -24.40
CA ARG A 254 5.19 5.18 -24.09
C ARG A 254 3.89 4.63 -24.67
N LEU A 255 2.92 4.36 -23.80
CA LEU A 255 1.59 3.93 -24.20
C LEU A 255 0.71 5.13 -24.57
N PRO A 256 -0.28 4.95 -25.47
CA PRO A 256 -1.29 5.97 -25.74
C PRO A 256 -2.07 6.31 -24.47
N ASP A 257 -2.39 7.59 -24.29
CA ASP A 257 -3.21 8.05 -23.18
C ASP A 257 -4.69 7.75 -23.47
N GLU A 258 -5.32 6.91 -22.65
CA GLU A 258 -6.72 6.49 -22.77
C GLU A 258 -7.47 6.75 -21.45
N PRO A 259 -7.62 8.01 -21.00
CA PRO A 259 -8.07 8.34 -19.64
C PRO A 259 -9.48 7.82 -19.34
N HIS A 260 -10.35 7.77 -20.35
CA HIS A 260 -11.71 7.24 -20.27
C HIS A 260 -11.78 5.72 -20.02
N ARG A 261 -10.66 5.00 -20.14
CA ARG A 261 -10.57 3.55 -19.93
C ARG A 261 -9.82 3.15 -18.66
N LEU A 262 -9.25 4.10 -17.93
CA LEU A 262 -8.45 3.80 -16.75
C LEU A 262 -9.23 3.04 -15.68
N ALA A 263 -10.49 3.39 -15.44
CA ALA A 263 -11.36 2.70 -14.48
C ALA A 263 -12.15 1.51 -15.07
N ALA A 264 -11.96 1.19 -16.36
CA ALA A 264 -12.75 0.17 -17.05
C ALA A 264 -12.50 -1.24 -16.48
N PRO A 265 -13.47 -2.16 -16.55
CA PRO A 265 -13.29 -3.54 -16.11
C PRO A 265 -12.09 -4.25 -16.77
N VAL A 266 -11.48 -5.17 -16.06
CA VAL A 266 -10.37 -6.03 -16.51
C VAL A 266 -10.89 -7.45 -16.71
N SER A 267 -10.55 -8.10 -17.82
CA SER A 267 -10.96 -9.49 -18.06
C SER A 267 -10.25 -10.44 -17.09
N PHE A 268 -11.02 -11.37 -16.53
CA PHE A 268 -10.56 -12.46 -15.69
C PHE A 268 -11.11 -13.83 -16.14
N GLU A 269 -11.82 -13.90 -17.25
CA GLU A 269 -12.53 -15.12 -17.70
C GLU A 269 -11.57 -16.22 -18.20
N GLU A 270 -10.33 -15.84 -18.55
CA GLU A 270 -9.32 -16.77 -19.03
C GLU A 270 -9.03 -17.85 -17.97
N PRO A 271 -8.93 -19.14 -18.35
CA PRO A 271 -8.79 -20.23 -17.39
C PRO A 271 -7.59 -20.08 -16.44
N TRP A 272 -6.49 -19.51 -16.93
CA TRP A 272 -5.30 -19.28 -16.11
C TRP A 272 -5.52 -18.20 -15.05
N LYS A 273 -6.32 -17.16 -15.34
CA LYS A 273 -6.69 -16.11 -14.38
C LYS A 273 -7.59 -16.66 -13.28
N GLN A 274 -8.57 -17.50 -13.63
CA GLN A 274 -9.41 -18.17 -12.65
C GLN A 274 -8.62 -19.12 -11.73
N ARG A 275 -7.67 -19.89 -12.29
CA ARG A 275 -6.76 -20.72 -11.49
C ARG A 275 -5.90 -19.86 -10.56
N LEU A 276 -5.29 -18.80 -11.07
CA LEU A 276 -4.45 -17.91 -10.27
C LEU A 276 -5.23 -17.27 -9.11
N ILE A 277 -6.47 -16.81 -9.33
CA ILE A 277 -7.35 -16.33 -8.25
C ILE A 277 -7.55 -17.40 -7.18
N HIS A 278 -7.83 -18.63 -7.59
CA HIS A 278 -8.08 -19.71 -6.65
C HIS A 278 -6.84 -20.07 -5.83
N GLU A 279 -5.71 -20.30 -6.51
CA GLU A 279 -4.46 -20.75 -5.89
C GLU A 279 -3.87 -19.67 -4.98
N LEU A 280 -3.83 -18.41 -5.42
CA LEU A 280 -3.39 -17.29 -4.59
C LEU A 280 -4.28 -17.13 -3.35
N GLY A 281 -5.60 -17.30 -3.50
CA GLY A 281 -6.54 -17.24 -2.38
C GLY A 281 -6.29 -18.32 -1.33
N LEU A 282 -6.01 -19.56 -1.74
CA LEU A 282 -5.66 -20.66 -0.82
C LEU A 282 -4.34 -20.38 -0.09
N VAL A 283 -3.32 -19.93 -0.83
CA VAL A 283 -2.00 -19.62 -0.28
C VAL A 283 -2.08 -18.45 0.71
N LEU A 284 -2.83 -17.40 0.40
CA LEU A 284 -3.08 -16.29 1.30
C LEU A 284 -3.87 -16.73 2.55
N PHE A 285 -4.88 -17.59 2.38
CA PHE A 285 -5.69 -18.06 3.50
C PHE A 285 -4.82 -18.82 4.51
N ALA A 286 -3.98 -19.75 4.05
CA ALA A 286 -3.03 -20.45 4.90
C ALA A 286 -2.04 -19.46 5.57
N LYS A 287 -1.58 -18.44 4.83
CA LYS A 287 -0.69 -17.41 5.38
C LYS A 287 -1.33 -16.62 6.52
N VAL A 288 -2.60 -16.27 6.40
CA VAL A 288 -3.28 -15.35 7.34
C VAL A 288 -3.94 -16.12 8.49
N LYS A 289 -4.66 -17.20 8.19
CA LYS A 289 -5.49 -17.93 9.16
C LYS A 289 -4.77 -19.07 9.86
N GLU A 290 -3.76 -19.65 9.22
CA GLU A 290 -3.06 -20.85 9.73
C GLU A 290 -1.64 -20.56 10.19
N ASP A 291 -1.16 -19.31 10.05
CA ASP A 291 0.22 -18.90 10.30
C ASP A 291 1.22 -19.83 9.55
N SER A 292 0.86 -20.26 8.33
CA SER A 292 1.70 -21.11 7.47
C SER A 292 2.60 -20.30 6.54
N ASP A 293 3.76 -20.85 6.17
CA ASP A 293 4.75 -20.22 5.27
C ASP A 293 4.50 -20.56 3.79
N SER A 294 3.29 -20.99 3.44
CA SER A 294 2.82 -21.45 2.11
C SER A 294 3.63 -22.58 1.44
N GLY A 295 4.83 -22.89 1.91
CA GLY A 295 5.74 -23.88 1.32
C GLY A 295 6.34 -23.46 -0.02
N LEU A 296 6.04 -22.24 -0.51
CA LEU A 296 6.59 -21.72 -1.75
C LEU A 296 8.02 -21.22 -1.52
N VAL A 297 8.95 -21.67 -2.35
CA VAL A 297 10.31 -21.14 -2.38
C VAL A 297 10.29 -19.88 -3.23
N LEU A 298 10.32 -18.72 -2.58
CA LEU A 298 10.34 -17.43 -3.27
C LEU A 298 11.79 -17.06 -3.58
N GLU A 299 12.26 -17.38 -4.78
CA GLU A 299 13.67 -17.18 -5.16
C GLU A 299 14.05 -15.69 -5.32
N ASN A 300 15.36 -15.44 -5.35
CA ASN A 300 15.95 -14.13 -5.68
C ASN A 300 15.79 -13.86 -7.18
N ARG A 301 15.31 -12.65 -7.52
CA ARG A 301 14.79 -12.30 -8.86
C ARG A 301 15.85 -11.96 -9.91
N ASN A 302 15.41 -12.02 -11.17
CA ASN A 302 15.94 -11.24 -12.31
C ASN A 302 15.66 -9.73 -12.14
N THR A 303 16.19 -8.88 -13.02
CA THR A 303 16.01 -7.42 -12.99
C THR A 303 14.51 -7.03 -13.05
N PRO A 304 13.99 -6.26 -12.08
CA PRO A 304 12.58 -5.83 -12.08
C PRO A 304 12.30 -4.80 -13.20
N PRO A 305 11.02 -4.62 -13.60
CA PRO A 305 10.64 -3.53 -14.49
C PRO A 305 10.98 -2.17 -13.88
N GLU A 306 11.59 -1.30 -14.68
CA GLU A 306 11.93 0.09 -14.32
C GLU A 306 11.34 1.03 -15.37
N SER A 307 10.88 2.21 -14.95
CA SER A 307 10.37 3.18 -15.92
C SER A 307 11.48 3.70 -16.85
N PRO A 308 11.24 3.85 -18.16
CA PRO A 308 12.28 4.31 -19.08
C PRO A 308 12.82 5.70 -18.73
N LYS A 309 14.14 5.82 -18.57
CA LYS A 309 14.81 7.10 -18.25
C LYS A 309 14.68 8.17 -19.33
N ALA A 310 14.38 7.76 -20.57
CA ALA A 310 14.18 8.67 -21.70
C ALA A 310 12.79 9.31 -21.71
N CYS A 311 11.84 8.80 -20.92
CA CYS A 311 10.50 9.37 -20.81
C CYS A 311 10.49 10.56 -19.83
N PRO A 312 9.64 11.58 -20.05
CA PRO A 312 9.45 12.65 -19.07
C PRO A 312 9.05 12.08 -17.71
N PRO A 313 9.55 12.67 -16.59
CA PRO A 313 9.23 12.18 -15.26
C PRO A 313 7.76 12.45 -14.90
N ASP A 314 7.12 11.46 -14.26
CA ASP A 314 5.84 11.64 -13.59
C ASP A 314 6.05 11.53 -12.08
N PHE A 315 6.06 12.65 -11.36
CA PHE A 315 6.37 12.70 -9.94
C PHE A 315 5.27 12.10 -9.06
N ARG A 316 4.18 11.58 -9.63
CA ARG A 316 3.33 10.62 -8.93
C ARG A 316 4.04 9.29 -8.67
N PHE A 317 4.92 8.91 -9.59
CA PHE A 317 5.55 7.59 -9.66
C PHE A 317 7.08 7.65 -9.68
N VAL A 318 7.70 8.83 -9.69
CA VAL A 318 9.15 8.97 -9.49
C VAL A 318 9.50 9.83 -8.30
N ASN A 319 10.65 9.52 -7.72
CA ASN A 319 11.19 10.21 -6.58
C ASN A 319 11.88 11.53 -6.95
N ALA A 320 11.35 12.65 -6.46
CA ALA A 320 11.89 13.99 -6.69
C ALA A 320 13.25 14.24 -6.00
N ASN A 321 13.67 13.37 -5.08
CA ASN A 321 15.01 13.42 -4.49
C ASN A 321 16.07 12.76 -5.40
N VAL A 322 15.65 11.88 -6.30
CA VAL A 322 16.54 11.14 -7.22
C VAL A 322 16.51 11.73 -8.63
N VAL A 323 15.33 12.17 -9.07
CA VAL A 323 15.11 12.73 -10.41
C VAL A 323 14.80 14.23 -10.28
N PRO A 324 15.72 15.13 -10.67
CA PRO A 324 15.43 16.56 -10.67
C PRO A 324 14.44 16.91 -11.78
N LEU A 325 13.61 17.93 -11.55
CA LEU A 325 12.83 18.55 -12.61
C LEU A 325 13.76 19.48 -13.42
N THR A 326 14.07 19.13 -14.66
CA THR A 326 14.86 20.00 -15.54
C THR A 326 13.97 21.02 -16.28
N PRO A 327 14.48 22.19 -16.67
CA PRO A 327 13.67 23.20 -17.38
C PRO A 327 13.03 22.69 -18.68
N GLU A 328 13.66 21.72 -19.36
CA GLU A 328 13.15 21.10 -20.58
C GLU A 328 12.10 20.02 -20.31
N ALA A 329 12.00 19.52 -19.08
CA ALA A 329 11.03 18.52 -18.68
C ALA A 329 9.71 19.20 -18.28
N ALA A 330 8.80 19.38 -19.25
CA ALA A 330 7.45 19.83 -18.94
C ALA A 330 6.70 18.74 -18.15
N ALA A 331 6.54 18.94 -16.84
CA ALA A 331 5.69 18.09 -16.02
C ALA A 331 4.22 18.45 -16.26
N SER A 332 3.33 17.45 -16.30
CA SER A 332 1.88 17.72 -16.28
C SER A 332 1.49 18.44 -14.97
N PRO A 333 0.39 19.21 -14.92
CA PRO A 333 -0.06 19.85 -13.67
C PRO A 333 -0.23 18.86 -12.51
N LYS A 334 -0.76 17.66 -12.80
CA LYS A 334 -0.89 16.57 -11.82
C LYS A 334 0.49 16.12 -11.31
N SER A 335 1.47 15.93 -12.19
CA SER A 335 2.85 15.58 -11.83
C SER A 335 3.53 16.69 -11.01
N LEU A 336 3.41 17.97 -11.43
CA LEU A 336 4.02 19.12 -10.75
C LEU A 336 3.54 19.26 -9.30
N LYS A 337 2.24 19.02 -9.03
CA LYS A 337 1.70 18.98 -7.67
C LYS A 337 2.48 18.00 -6.78
N TYR A 338 2.68 16.77 -7.26
CA TYR A 338 3.41 15.76 -6.50
C TYR A 338 4.90 16.08 -6.38
N TYR A 339 5.51 16.68 -7.40
CA TYR A 339 6.87 17.19 -7.31
C TYR A 339 7.01 18.16 -6.13
N VAL A 340 6.16 19.20 -6.07
CA VAL A 340 6.21 20.19 -4.98
C VAL A 340 5.94 19.55 -3.62
N ILE A 341 4.97 18.66 -3.50
CA ILE A 341 4.68 17.95 -2.24
C ILE A 341 5.89 17.12 -1.79
N GLN A 342 6.54 16.38 -2.69
CA GLN A 342 7.77 15.64 -2.38
C GLN A 342 8.90 16.58 -1.95
N ARG A 343 9.05 17.74 -2.61
CA ARG A 343 10.07 18.73 -2.24
C ARG A 343 9.81 19.32 -0.85
N ILE A 344 8.57 19.66 -0.52
CA ILE A 344 8.19 20.14 0.81
C ILE A 344 8.49 19.08 1.87
N ALA A 345 8.04 17.85 1.64
CA ALA A 345 8.20 16.78 2.61
C ALA A 345 9.68 16.40 2.85
N ALA A 346 10.56 16.68 1.89
CA ALA A 346 12.00 16.49 2.03
C ALA A 346 12.73 17.67 2.72
N THR A 347 11.99 18.60 3.32
CA THR A 347 12.49 19.69 4.17
C THR A 347 12.17 19.37 5.63
N VAL A 348 13.06 19.68 6.56
CA VAL A 348 12.82 19.52 8.01
C VAL A 348 11.78 20.56 8.44
N LEU A 349 10.62 20.13 8.93
CA LEU A 349 9.50 21.01 9.26
C LEU A 349 9.90 22.10 10.27
N ASP A 350 10.64 21.73 11.31
CA ASP A 350 11.02 22.65 12.39
C ASP A 350 12.03 23.73 11.94
N SER A 351 12.65 23.56 10.77
CA SER A 351 13.48 24.60 10.15
C SER A 351 12.66 25.68 9.44
N VAL A 352 11.36 25.47 9.25
CA VAL A 352 10.45 26.40 8.57
C VAL A 352 9.62 27.14 9.62
N SER A 353 9.68 28.47 9.63
CA SER A 353 8.88 29.28 10.56
C SER A 353 7.37 29.07 10.39
N GLU A 354 6.60 29.27 11.45
CA GLU A 354 5.13 29.13 11.41
C GLU A 354 4.48 30.05 10.35
N ASP A 355 5.02 31.25 10.14
CA ASP A 355 4.57 32.16 9.08
C ASP A 355 4.77 31.56 7.68
N ASN A 356 5.95 30.97 7.45
CA ASN A 356 6.24 30.29 6.18
C ASN A 356 5.39 29.03 6.02
N GLN A 357 5.13 28.26 7.09
CA GLN A 357 4.22 27.12 7.04
C GLN A 357 2.79 27.53 6.65
N ARG A 358 2.28 28.65 7.22
CA ARG A 358 0.96 29.21 6.86
C ARG A 358 0.93 29.70 5.41
N ALA A 359 1.97 30.40 4.96
CA ALA A 359 2.11 30.85 3.58
C ALA A 359 2.15 29.66 2.61
N LEU A 360 2.88 28.61 2.96
CA LEU A 360 3.00 27.38 2.17
C LEU A 360 1.64 26.69 1.99
N GLN A 361 0.87 26.53 3.07
CA GLN A 361 -0.49 25.98 2.96
C GLN A 361 -1.39 26.83 2.06
N SER A 362 -1.30 28.16 2.17
CA SER A 362 -2.08 29.06 1.32
C SER A 362 -1.70 28.89 -0.15
N ALA A 363 -0.40 28.82 -0.45
CA ALA A 363 0.10 28.59 -1.80
C ALA A 363 -0.38 27.23 -2.35
N LEU A 364 -0.29 26.15 -1.56
CA LEU A 364 -0.78 24.83 -1.96
C LEU A 364 -2.30 24.82 -2.23
N ARG A 365 -3.11 25.50 -1.41
CA ARG A 365 -4.56 25.60 -1.63
C ARG A 365 -4.92 26.39 -2.89
N ARG A 366 -4.08 27.35 -3.29
CA ARG A 366 -4.24 28.16 -4.51
C ARG A 366 -3.52 27.57 -5.73
N GLU A 367 -2.89 26.41 -5.56
CA GLU A 367 -2.06 25.77 -6.59
C GLU A 367 -0.89 26.65 -7.09
N GLU A 368 -0.40 27.55 -6.23
CA GLU A 368 0.73 28.46 -6.48
C GLU A 368 2.07 27.72 -6.21
N TYR A 369 2.34 26.67 -6.99
CA TYR A 369 3.44 25.72 -6.77
C TYR A 369 4.83 26.37 -6.76
N GLU A 370 5.08 27.37 -7.61
CA GLU A 370 6.36 28.10 -7.59
C GLU A 370 6.56 28.91 -6.30
N ALA A 371 5.49 29.50 -5.78
CA ALA A 371 5.54 30.23 -4.52
C ALA A 371 5.85 29.28 -3.37
N ALA A 372 5.22 28.10 -3.36
CA ALA A 372 5.52 27.05 -2.40
C ALA A 372 7.00 26.62 -2.45
N LEU A 373 7.58 26.43 -3.63
CA LEU A 373 8.99 26.08 -3.80
C LEU A 373 9.93 27.18 -3.28
N ARG A 374 9.65 28.46 -3.59
CA ARG A 374 10.44 29.59 -3.08
C ARG A 374 10.44 29.70 -1.56
N ILE A 375 9.31 29.36 -0.92
CA ILE A 375 9.19 29.39 0.55
C ILE A 375 10.11 28.37 1.22
N ILE A 376 10.26 27.18 0.64
CA ILE A 376 11.06 26.08 1.22
C ILE A 376 12.52 26.08 0.76
N GLU A 377 12.89 26.90 -0.21
CA GLU A 377 14.26 27.00 -0.74
C GLU A 377 15.34 27.27 0.32
N PRO A 378 15.16 28.18 1.29
CA PRO A 378 16.18 28.45 2.32
C PRO A 378 16.16 27.45 3.48
N ALA A 379 15.22 26.50 3.51
CA ALA A 379 14.99 25.64 4.66
C ALA A 379 15.91 24.41 4.68
N GLU A 380 16.13 23.85 5.87
CA GLU A 380 16.98 22.67 6.05
C GLU A 380 16.37 21.45 5.38
N ARG A 381 17.20 20.68 4.66
CA ARG A 381 16.75 19.46 3.96
C ARG A 381 16.91 18.24 4.86
N VAL A 382 15.95 17.33 4.79
CA VAL A 382 16.13 15.99 5.38
C VAL A 382 17.29 15.32 4.65
N PRO A 383 18.31 14.80 5.35
CA PRO A 383 19.43 14.17 4.69
C PRO A 383 18.99 12.87 3.98
N PRO A 384 19.54 12.57 2.79
CA PRO A 384 19.28 11.31 2.12
C PRO A 384 19.80 10.14 2.96
N VAL A 385 19.00 9.08 3.07
CA VAL A 385 19.40 7.84 3.76
C VAL A 385 19.84 6.82 2.71
N GLY A 386 21.10 6.92 2.29
CA GLY A 386 21.68 6.03 1.28
C GLY A 386 21.08 6.22 -0.12
N THR A 387 20.91 5.11 -0.85
CA THR A 387 20.35 5.11 -2.21
C THR A 387 18.83 5.05 -2.16
N GLU A 388 18.18 6.20 -2.39
CA GLU A 388 16.72 6.25 -2.49
C GLU A 388 16.18 5.57 -3.77
N PRO A 389 14.97 4.99 -3.72
CA PRO A 389 14.33 4.38 -4.88
C PRO A 389 13.96 5.45 -5.91
N ARG A 390 14.11 5.12 -7.19
CA ARG A 390 13.65 6.00 -8.29
C ARG A 390 12.15 5.85 -8.54
N ASP A 391 11.70 4.62 -8.80
CA ASP A 391 10.30 4.33 -9.15
C ASP A 391 9.50 4.01 -7.88
N LEU A 392 8.42 4.75 -7.71
CA LEU A 392 7.57 4.77 -6.53
C LEU A 392 6.19 4.22 -6.84
N PHE A 393 5.59 3.56 -5.86
CA PHE A 393 4.15 3.36 -5.79
C PHE A 393 3.64 3.93 -4.46
N VAL A 394 2.81 4.96 -4.56
CA VAL A 394 2.22 5.64 -3.40
C VAL A 394 0.71 5.62 -3.61
N LEU A 395 0.00 4.79 -2.83
CA LEU A 395 -1.45 4.80 -2.78
C LEU A 395 -1.89 6.05 -2.01
N ASN A 396 -2.75 6.88 -2.62
CA ASN A 396 -3.24 8.13 -2.04
C ASN A 396 -4.73 8.08 -1.73
#